data_AF-A0A3Q8U109-F1
#
_entry.id   AF-A0A3Q8U109-F1
#
_cell.length_a   1.000
_cell.length_b   1.000
_cell.length_c   1.000
_cell.angle_alpha   90.00
_cell.angle_beta   90.00
_cell.angle_gamma   90.00
#
_symmetry.space_group_name_H-M   'P 1'
#
loop_
_entity.id
_entity.type
_entity.pdbx_description
1 polymer ?
#
loop_
_entity_poly.entity_id
_entity_poly.type
_entity_poly.pdbx_seq_one_letter_code
_entity_poly.pdbx_strand_id
1 'polypeptide(L)'
;MPRHAANPQSHDAGLLRWIGEAFTATERQHILVEALATRNNRLVDPYNSDDYRVTFEDEQVLIERHDEKDRPAVRVPLDVFIAALRAGQQPGA
;
A
#
# COMPACT_ATOMS: atom_id res chain seq x y z
N MET A 1 28.43 -10.12 -14.75
CA MET A 1 26.97 -10.01 -14.59
C MET A 1 26.68 -8.99 -13.49
N PRO A 2 26.28 -7.75 -13.80
CA PRO A 2 25.90 -6.80 -12.76
C PRO A 2 24.60 -7.27 -12.13
N ARG A 3 24.64 -7.58 -10.83
CA ARG A 3 23.44 -7.79 -10.02
C ARG A 3 22.72 -6.46 -9.97
N HIS A 4 21.58 -6.35 -10.66
CA HIS A 4 20.64 -5.25 -10.43
C HIS A 4 20.26 -5.29 -8.95
N ALA A 5 20.88 -4.42 -8.17
CA ALA A 5 20.29 -4.01 -6.90
C ALA A 5 18.91 -3.46 -7.26
N ALA A 6 17.85 -4.20 -6.91
CA ALA A 6 16.51 -3.65 -6.92
C ALA A 6 16.56 -2.46 -5.96
N ASN A 7 16.69 -1.26 -6.53
CA ASN A 7 16.81 -0.03 -5.77
C ASN A 7 15.49 0.12 -4.99
N PRO A 8 15.49 0.10 -3.64
CA PRO A 8 14.26 0.19 -2.86
C PRO A 8 13.43 1.44 -3.23
N GLN A 9 14.11 2.54 -3.58
CA GLN A 9 13.46 3.76 -4.09
C GLN A 9 12.60 3.58 -5.35
N SER A 10 12.92 2.61 -6.22
CA SER A 10 12.10 2.32 -7.40
C SER A 10 10.83 1.55 -7.05
N HIS A 11 10.86 0.75 -5.97
CA HIS A 11 9.67 0.11 -5.41
C HIS A 11 8.76 1.13 -4.74
N ASP A 12 9.32 2.07 -3.97
CA ASP A 12 8.56 3.13 -3.30
C ASP A 12 7.83 4.07 -4.28
N ALA A 13 8.52 4.53 -5.33
CA ALA A 13 7.92 5.39 -6.34
C ALA A 13 6.85 4.68 -7.19
N GLY A 14 7.07 3.39 -7.50
CA GLY A 14 6.08 2.56 -8.20
C GLY A 14 4.84 2.30 -7.35
N LEU A 15 5.02 2.06 -6.05
CA LEU A 15 3.93 1.91 -5.08
C LEU A 15 3.12 3.20 -4.91
N LEU A 16 3.79 4.33 -4.71
CA LEU A 16 3.15 5.65 -4.58
C LEU A 16 2.29 5.98 -5.79
N ARG A 17 2.84 5.76 -6.99
CA ARG A 17 2.12 5.95 -8.24
C ARG A 17 0.92 5.02 -8.32
N TRP A 18 1.09 3.75 -7.98
CA TRP A 18 0.00 2.77 -7.99
C TRP A 18 -1.10 3.12 -6.98
N ILE A 19 -0.79 3.47 -5.73
CA ILE A 19 -1.78 3.97 -4.75
C ILE A 19 -2.47 5.24 -5.26
N GLY A 20 -1.72 6.09 -5.97
CA GLY A 20 -2.23 7.27 -6.66
C GLY A 20 -3.28 6.96 -7.71
N GLU A 21 -3.02 5.94 -8.54
CA GLU A 21 -3.83 5.55 -9.70
C GLU A 21 -4.96 4.56 -9.35
N ALA A 22 -4.72 3.63 -8.42
CA ALA A 22 -5.61 2.51 -8.09
C ALA A 22 -6.62 2.87 -6.99
N PHE A 23 -6.27 3.73 -6.04
CA PHE A 23 -7.15 4.04 -4.91
C PHE A 23 -7.87 5.35 -5.17
N THR A 24 -9.19 5.36 -5.02
CA THR A 24 -9.95 6.60 -4.95
C THR A 24 -9.59 7.40 -3.70
N ALA A 25 -9.91 8.69 -3.68
CA ALA A 25 -9.69 9.54 -2.51
C ALA A 25 -10.36 8.98 -1.23
N THR A 26 -11.54 8.39 -1.38
CA THR A 26 -12.30 7.77 -0.28
C THR A 26 -11.62 6.50 0.22
N GLU A 27 -11.19 5.61 -0.68
CA GLU A 27 -10.47 4.39 -0.32
C GLU A 27 -9.15 4.70 0.37
N ARG A 28 -8.39 5.69 -0.14
CA ARG A 28 -7.16 6.15 0.52
C ARG A 28 -7.39 6.59 1.95
N GLN A 29 -8.44 7.36 2.20
CA GLN A 29 -8.76 7.82 3.55
C GLN A 29 -9.16 6.66 4.47
N HIS A 30 -9.97 5.73 3.97
CA HIS A 30 -10.38 4.54 4.72
C HIS A 30 -9.16 3.68 5.09
N ILE A 31 -8.38 3.29 4.09
CA ILE A 31 -7.19 2.45 4.23
C ILE A 31 -6.16 3.15 5.14
N LEU A 32 -6.02 4.48 5.09
CA LEU A 32 -5.15 5.22 6.00
C LEU A 32 -5.62 5.11 7.45
N VAL A 33 -6.92 5.18 7.72
CA VAL A 33 -7.46 5.01 9.08
C VAL A 33 -7.16 3.61 9.61
N GLU A 34 -7.34 2.58 8.79
CA GLU A 34 -7.02 1.19 9.16
C GLU A 34 -5.53 0.96 9.35
N ALA A 35 -4.68 1.53 8.48
CA ALA A 35 -3.23 1.47 8.62
C ALA A 35 -2.76 2.11 9.94
N LEU A 36 -3.34 3.27 10.30
CA LEU A 36 -3.06 3.93 11.57
C LEU A 36 -3.59 3.15 12.76
N ALA A 37 -4.72 2.47 12.65
CA ALA A 37 -5.24 1.58 13.69
C ALA A 37 -4.30 0.38 13.90
N THR A 38 -3.85 -0.25 12.82
CA THR A 38 -2.85 -1.34 12.84
C THR A 38 -1.60 -0.92 13.59
N ARG A 39 -1.06 0.27 13.26
CA ARG A 39 0.13 0.82 13.91
C ARG A 39 -0.04 1.03 15.42
N ASN A 40 -1.28 1.23 15.89
CA ASN A 40 -1.61 1.32 17.31
C ASN A 40 -1.89 -0.06 17.93
N ASN A 41 -1.41 -1.14 17.30
CA ASN A 41 -1.56 -2.51 17.73
C ASN A 41 -3.03 -2.97 17.82
N ARG A 42 -3.91 -2.40 16.98
CA ARG A 42 -5.27 -2.89 16.81
C ARG A 42 -5.34 -3.84 15.64
N LEU A 43 -5.98 -4.98 15.87
CA LEU A 43 -6.44 -5.86 14.80
C LEU A 43 -7.41 -5.09 13.91
N VAL A 44 -7.10 -5.03 12.62
CA VAL A 44 -8.00 -4.53 11.58
C VAL A 44 -8.28 -5.66 10.60
N ASP A 45 -9.48 -5.66 10.07
CA ASP A 45 -9.82 -6.58 9.00
C ASP A 45 -9.08 -6.20 7.71
N PRO A 46 -8.76 -7.16 6.84
CA PRO A 46 -8.21 -6.86 5.54
C PRO A 46 -9.23 -6.07 4.72
N TYR A 47 -8.80 -4.95 4.15
CA TYR A 47 -9.58 -4.18 3.22
C TYR A 47 -9.71 -4.95 1.90
N ASN A 48 -10.93 -5.18 1.44
CA ASN A 48 -11.18 -5.96 0.22
C ASN A 48 -12.02 -5.14 -0.75
N SER A 49 -11.48 -4.92 -1.95
CA SER A 49 -12.15 -4.26 -3.08
C SER A 49 -12.22 -5.24 -4.26
N ASP A 50 -12.97 -4.88 -5.30
CA ASP A 50 -13.11 -5.71 -6.50
C ASP A 50 -11.76 -5.91 -7.19
N ASP A 51 -10.91 -4.88 -7.23
CA ASP A 51 -9.63 -4.89 -7.94
C ASP A 51 -8.44 -5.36 -7.08
N TYR A 52 -8.49 -5.18 -5.76
CA TYR A 52 -7.38 -5.49 -4.87
C TYR A 52 -7.82 -5.75 -3.43
N ARG A 53 -6.96 -6.43 -2.68
CA ARG A 53 -7.08 -6.67 -1.25
C ARG A 53 -5.85 -6.15 -0.53
N VAL A 54 -6.06 -5.42 0.57
CA VAL A 54 -5.02 -4.90 1.45
C VAL A 54 -5.12 -5.61 2.79
N THR A 55 -4.10 -6.37 3.16
CA THR A 55 -4.00 -7.05 4.46
C THR A 55 -2.95 -6.36 5.30
N PHE A 56 -3.31 -6.00 6.53
CA PHE A 56 -2.40 -5.39 7.49
C PHE A 56 -1.84 -6.48 8.41
N GLU A 57 -0.52 -6.68 8.35
CA GLU A 57 0.26 -7.46 9.30
C GLU A 57 1.03 -6.50 10.21
N ASP A 58 1.34 -6.91 11.45
CA ASP A 58 1.96 -6.13 12.53
C ASP A 58 2.78 -4.89 12.07
N GLU A 59 3.80 -5.10 11.24
CA GLU A 59 4.68 -4.06 10.69
C GLU A 59 4.66 -3.99 9.14
N GLN A 60 3.81 -4.75 8.48
CA GLN A 60 3.79 -4.90 7.02
C GLN A 60 2.39 -4.81 6.45
N VAL A 61 2.28 -4.38 5.20
CA VAL A 61 1.03 -4.38 4.45
C VAL A 61 1.23 -5.24 3.22
N LEU A 62 0.33 -6.20 3.03
CA LEU A 62 0.24 -6.98 1.81
C LEU A 62 -0.84 -6.40 0.93
N ILE A 63 -0.51 -6.25 -0.34
CA ILE A 63 -1.43 -5.76 -1.35
C ILE A 63 -1.51 -6.84 -2.42
N GLU A 64 -2.66 -7.50 -2.49
CA GLU A 64 -2.99 -8.52 -3.46
C GLU A 64 -3.85 -7.88 -4.55
N ARG A 65 -3.52 -8.10 -5.82
CA ARG A 65 -4.33 -7.61 -6.94
C ARG A 65 -5.16 -8.75 -7.50
N HIS A 66 -6.46 -8.54 -7.67
CA HIS A 66 -7.35 -9.57 -8.23
C HIS A 66 -7.28 -9.65 -9.75
N ASP A 67 -6.83 -8.58 -10.41
CA ASP A 67 -6.77 -8.49 -11.87
C ASP A 67 -5.66 -9.35 -12.52
N GLU A 68 -4.64 -9.74 -11.75
CA GLU A 68 -3.54 -10.59 -12.22
C GLU A 68 -3.32 -11.78 -11.28
N LYS A 69 -3.90 -12.93 -11.64
CA LYS A 69 -3.88 -14.17 -10.84
C LYS A 69 -2.47 -14.74 -10.56
N ASP A 70 -1.48 -14.40 -11.39
CA ASP A 70 -0.09 -14.87 -11.28
C ASP A 70 0.86 -13.83 -10.64
N ARG A 71 0.35 -12.66 -10.26
CA ARG A 71 1.18 -11.60 -9.70
C ARG A 71 1.33 -11.81 -8.18
N PRO A 72 2.57 -11.83 -7.65
CA PRO A 72 2.77 -11.97 -6.22
C PRO A 72 2.23 -10.76 -5.46
N ALA A 73 1.69 -11.01 -4.27
CA ALA A 73 1.30 -9.98 -3.33
C ALA A 73 2.48 -9.02 -3.08
N VAL A 74 2.22 -7.72 -3.16
CA VAL A 74 3.22 -6.70 -2.89
C VAL A 74 3.28 -6.50 -1.39
N ARG A 75 4.45 -6.72 -0.79
CA ARG A 75 4.71 -6.47 0.62
C ARG A 75 5.43 -5.16 0.81
N VAL A 76 4.89 -4.30 1.67
CA VAL A 76 5.46 -2.99 1.98
C VAL A 76 5.47 -2.76 3.48
N PRO A 77 6.47 -2.07 4.05
CA PRO A 77 6.43 -1.71 5.46
C PRO A 77 5.23 -0.81 5.77
N LEU A 78 4.59 -1.01 6.92
CA LEU A 78 3.40 -0.25 7.33
C LEU A 78 3.67 1.26 7.38
N ASP A 79 4.80 1.69 7.94
CA ASP A 79 5.17 3.11 7.97
C ASP A 79 5.39 3.70 6.56
N VAL A 80 5.96 2.93 5.64
CA VAL A 80 6.14 3.34 4.23
C VAL A 80 4.78 3.48 3.54
N PHE A 81 3.87 2.53 3.77
CA PHE A 81 2.53 2.56 3.22
C PHE A 81 1.71 3.74 3.75
N ILE A 82 1.77 4.01 5.05
CA ILE A 82 1.14 5.19 5.67
C ILE A 82 1.71 6.49 5.09
N ALA A 83 3.03 6.58 4.94
CA ALA A 83 3.67 7.73 4.33
C ALA A 83 3.19 7.92 2.88
N ALA A 84 3.05 6.82 2.13
CA ALA A 84 2.56 6.85 0.76
C ALA A 84 1.10 7.31 0.63
N LEU A 85 0.22 6.81 1.51
CA LEU A 85 -1.17 7.24 1.58
C LEU A 85 -1.29 8.73 1.92
N ARG A 86 -0.45 9.24 2.84
CA ARG A 86 -0.43 10.66 3.22
C ARG A 86 0.13 11.56 2.12
N ALA A 87 1.19 11.13 1.44
CA ALA A 87 1.76 11.87 0.31
C ALA A 87 0.75 11.99 -0.84
N GLY A 88 -0.02 10.92 -1.11
CA GLY A 88 -1.11 10.94 -2.09
C GLY A 88 -2.35 11.74 -1.68
N GLN A 89 -2.45 12.19 -0.42
CA GLN A 89 -3.52 13.06 0.07
C GLN A 89 -3.23 14.55 -0.09
N GLN A 90 -1.99 14.98 -0.38
CA GLN A 90 -1.72 16.39 -0.66
C GLN A 90 -2.36 16.78 -2.00
N PRO A 91 -3.42 17.61 -2.02
CA PRO A 91 -3.75 18.34 -3.24
C PRO A 91 -2.58 19.29 -3.50
N GLY A 92 -2.25 19.53 -4.77
CA GLY A 92 -1.12 20.36 -5.18
C GLY A 92 -0.93 21.62 -4.34
N ALA A 93 0.32 21.88 -3.96
CA ALA A 93 0.79 23.25 -3.83
C ALA A 93 0.85 23.88 -5.22
#